data_AF-A0A3S0TW98-F1
#
_entry.id   AF-A0A3S0TW98-F1
#
_cell.length_a   1.000
_cell.length_b   1.000
_cell.length_c   1.000
_cell.angle_alpha   90.00
_cell.angle_beta   90.00
_cell.angle_gamma   90.00
#
_symmetry.space_group_name_H-M   'P 1'
#
loop_
_entity.id
_entity.type
_entity.pdbx_description
1 polymer ?
#
loop_
_entity_poly.entity_id
_entity_poly.type
_entity_poly.pdbx_seq_one_letter_code
_entity_poly.pdbx_strand_id
1 'polypeptide(L)'
;MWCPSVSLTVWANAWHAGLAAPDDVLDALSPWAPRHSIAAYDAVAASRTGLPWPDLTNYGGVTLLQTLRHAAGAARSEPALNLVLPVPGDVRGLIPGTQFQQDAVDVGEAVVVTSNYGEAVGLVPDFEYEDDTDDAEVKALSWTVYSLPSAPVTGHFDLGEEEYRLRDAVRSAADALGRLRAEPGSDIEDPREMVEQLLEAGHLHRLPDHAPTRAVRVLETAAHIDAIITVSAGLAPIGLQSASEMQIATEAMRPLTDIVRSARLAAVTAILHSAWER
;
A
#
# COMPACT_ATOMS: atom_id res chain seq x y z
N MET A 1 1.01 3.65 6.77
CA MET A 1 2.33 2.99 6.86
C MET A 1 2.33 1.70 6.07
N TRP A 2 1.49 0.76 6.48
CA TRP A 2 1.26 -0.51 5.82
C TRP A 2 -0.02 -0.45 5.03
N CYS A 3 -0.10 -1.23 3.97
CA CYS A 3 -1.35 -1.52 3.27
C CYS A 3 -1.25 -2.95 2.69
N PRO A 4 -2.37 -3.61 2.41
CA PRO A 4 -2.37 -4.95 1.84
C PRO A 4 -1.47 -5.08 0.62
N SER A 5 -1.43 -4.06 -0.26
CA SER A 5 -0.58 -4.08 -1.46
C SER A 5 0.91 -4.10 -1.13
N VAL A 6 1.36 -3.44 -0.05
CA VAL A 6 2.75 -3.53 0.41
C VAL A 6 3.07 -4.94 0.86
N SER A 7 2.26 -5.52 1.76
CA SER A 7 2.45 -6.88 2.27
C SER A 7 2.48 -7.89 1.11
N LEU A 8 1.50 -7.83 0.21
CA LEU A 8 1.43 -8.71 -0.94
C LEU A 8 2.68 -8.60 -1.83
N THR A 9 3.08 -7.38 -2.16
CA THR A 9 4.18 -7.14 -3.12
C THR A 9 5.53 -7.62 -2.56
N VAL A 10 5.84 -7.32 -1.30
CA VAL A 10 7.14 -7.71 -0.70
C VAL A 10 7.23 -9.22 -0.52
N TRP A 11 6.18 -9.85 0.01
CA TRP A 11 6.18 -11.29 0.30
C TRP A 11 6.03 -12.16 -0.96
N ALA A 12 5.20 -11.76 -1.92
CA ALA A 12 5.08 -12.51 -3.17
C ALA A 12 6.38 -12.48 -4.00
N ASN A 13 7.09 -11.35 -4.01
CA ASN A 13 8.41 -11.27 -4.65
C ASN A 13 9.45 -12.10 -3.89
N ALA A 14 9.46 -12.08 -2.55
CA ALA A 14 10.31 -12.95 -1.73
C ALA A 14 10.09 -14.44 -2.05
N TRP A 15 8.82 -14.83 -2.17
CA TRP A 15 8.41 -16.16 -2.54
C TRP A 15 8.86 -16.54 -3.95
N HIS A 16 8.69 -15.65 -4.93
CA HIS A 16 9.17 -15.86 -6.30
C HIS A 16 10.70 -15.92 -6.41
N ALA A 17 11.43 -15.23 -5.54
CA ALA A 17 12.89 -15.33 -5.42
C ALA A 17 13.35 -16.61 -4.67
N GLY A 18 12.42 -17.38 -4.10
CA GLY A 18 12.72 -18.58 -3.29
C GLY A 18 13.30 -18.28 -1.91
N LEU A 19 13.05 -17.06 -1.39
CA LEU A 19 13.47 -16.63 -0.05
C LEU A 19 12.33 -16.70 0.98
N ALA A 20 11.12 -17.04 0.55
CA ALA A 20 9.95 -17.25 1.39
C ALA A 20 9.13 -18.45 0.86
N ALA A 21 8.35 -19.06 1.74
CA ALA A 21 7.34 -20.07 1.40
C ALA A 21 6.04 -19.41 0.93
N PRO A 22 5.16 -20.14 0.22
CA PRO A 22 3.81 -19.64 -0.10
C PRO A 22 3.01 -19.25 1.14
N ASP A 23 3.19 -19.99 2.24
CA ASP A 23 2.48 -19.76 3.50
C ASP A 23 2.90 -18.43 4.14
N ASP A 24 4.15 -17.99 3.99
CA ASP A 24 4.61 -16.69 4.49
C ASP A 24 3.85 -15.53 3.82
N VAL A 25 3.42 -15.68 2.56
CA VAL A 25 2.59 -14.68 1.87
C VAL A 25 1.19 -14.62 2.49
N LEU A 26 0.61 -15.77 2.83
CA LEU A 26 -0.72 -15.84 3.46
C LEU A 26 -0.66 -15.31 4.90
N ASP A 27 0.38 -15.67 5.64
CA ASP A 27 0.62 -15.20 7.00
C ASP A 27 0.79 -13.68 7.03
N ALA A 28 1.53 -13.11 6.07
CA ALA A 28 1.68 -11.65 5.95
C ALA A 28 0.40 -10.91 5.57
N LEU A 29 -0.55 -11.61 4.92
CA LEU A 29 -1.86 -11.05 4.58
C LEU A 29 -2.88 -11.19 5.72
N SER A 30 -2.76 -12.22 6.56
CA SER A 30 -3.72 -12.55 7.61
C SER A 30 -4.06 -11.42 8.60
N PRO A 31 -3.16 -10.46 8.94
CA PRO A 31 -3.53 -9.36 9.83
C PRO A 31 -4.47 -8.34 9.16
N TRP A 32 -4.60 -8.34 7.84
CA TRP A 32 -5.49 -7.42 7.12
C TRP A 32 -6.94 -7.86 7.14
N ALA A 33 -7.21 -9.16 7.00
CA ALA A 33 -8.55 -9.69 7.02
C ALA A 33 -8.55 -11.20 7.33
N PRO A 34 -9.60 -11.73 7.98
CA PRO A 34 -9.69 -13.16 8.26
C PRO A 34 -9.91 -14.02 7.01
N ARG A 35 -10.42 -13.42 5.92
CA ARG A 35 -10.67 -14.09 4.64
C ARG A 35 -10.14 -13.23 3.50
N HIS A 36 -9.43 -13.87 2.58
CA HIS A 36 -8.95 -13.25 1.36
C HIS A 36 -9.62 -13.89 0.16
N SER A 37 -9.97 -13.07 -0.83
CA SER A 37 -10.49 -13.58 -2.08
C SER A 37 -9.93 -12.88 -3.31
N ILE A 38 -10.06 -13.51 -4.48
CA ILE A 38 -9.61 -12.94 -5.75
C ILE A 38 -10.60 -13.24 -6.87
N ALA A 39 -10.83 -12.26 -7.74
CA ALA A 39 -11.67 -12.37 -8.93
C ALA A 39 -11.10 -11.59 -10.11
N ALA A 40 -11.39 -12.03 -11.33
CA ALA A 40 -11.04 -11.29 -12.53
C ALA A 40 -12.10 -10.22 -12.82
N TYR A 41 -11.68 -9.04 -13.27
CA TYR A 41 -12.55 -7.96 -13.75
C TYR A 41 -13.04 -8.20 -15.18
N ASP A 42 -12.21 -8.84 -16.00
CA ASP A 42 -12.48 -9.10 -17.40
C ASP A 42 -11.92 -10.46 -17.86
N ALA A 43 -12.38 -10.94 -19.02
CA ALA A 43 -12.00 -12.24 -19.57
C ALA A 43 -10.50 -12.34 -19.92
N VAL A 44 -9.84 -11.22 -20.23
CA VAL A 44 -8.40 -11.20 -20.57
C VAL A 44 -7.58 -11.36 -19.28
N ALA A 45 -7.98 -10.70 -18.20
CA ALA A 45 -7.39 -10.85 -16.87
C ALA A 45 -7.51 -12.30 -16.42
N ALA A 46 -8.71 -12.89 -16.57
CA ALA A 46 -8.96 -14.30 -16.28
C ALA A 46 -8.00 -15.22 -17.06
N SER A 47 -7.90 -15.02 -18.37
CA SER A 47 -6.98 -15.79 -19.22
C SER A 47 -5.51 -15.66 -18.83
N ARG A 48 -5.08 -14.47 -18.38
CA ARG A 48 -3.69 -14.18 -17.98
C ARG A 48 -3.33 -14.62 -16.57
N THR A 49 -4.32 -15.07 -15.80
CA THR A 49 -4.15 -15.44 -14.38
C THR A 49 -4.61 -16.85 -14.06
N GLY A 50 -5.31 -17.50 -14.99
CA GLY A 50 -5.94 -18.80 -14.75
C GLY A 50 -7.18 -18.72 -13.86
N LEU A 51 -7.69 -17.52 -13.58
CA LEU A 51 -8.96 -17.32 -12.89
C LEU A 51 -10.13 -17.74 -13.79
N PRO A 52 -11.20 -18.31 -13.22
CA PRO A 52 -12.41 -18.59 -13.99
C PRO A 52 -13.19 -17.30 -14.30
N TRP A 53 -13.96 -17.34 -15.39
CA TRP A 53 -14.80 -16.25 -15.87
C TRP A 53 -15.97 -16.84 -16.67
N PRO A 54 -17.20 -16.29 -16.60
CA PRO A 54 -17.62 -15.08 -15.88
C PRO A 54 -18.07 -15.35 -14.44
N ASP A 55 -17.72 -16.49 -13.86
CA ASP A 55 -18.08 -16.78 -12.47
C ASP A 55 -17.34 -15.82 -11.53
N LEU A 56 -18.09 -14.87 -10.96
CA LEU A 56 -17.60 -13.86 -10.03
C LEU A 56 -17.44 -14.40 -8.60
N THR A 57 -17.49 -15.73 -8.43
CA THR A 57 -17.28 -16.34 -7.11
C THR A 57 -15.88 -15.99 -6.61
N ASN A 58 -15.83 -15.24 -5.52
CA ASN A 58 -14.59 -14.86 -4.84
C ASN A 58 -13.85 -16.11 -4.31
N TYR A 59 -12.66 -16.41 -4.86
CA TYR A 59 -11.87 -17.62 -4.51
C TYR A 59 -10.83 -17.35 -3.43
N GLY A 60 -10.64 -18.28 -2.50
CA GLY A 60 -9.78 -18.14 -1.32
C GLY A 60 -8.27 -17.97 -1.58
N GLY A 61 -7.49 -17.86 -0.50
CA GLY A 61 -6.05 -17.56 -0.54
C GLY A 61 -5.18 -18.49 -1.40
N VAL A 62 -5.53 -19.78 -1.55
CA VAL A 62 -4.81 -20.69 -2.45
C VAL A 62 -4.92 -20.26 -3.91
N THR A 63 -6.10 -19.78 -4.33
CA THR A 63 -6.31 -19.27 -5.69
C THR A 63 -5.55 -17.96 -5.90
N LEU A 64 -5.46 -17.09 -4.88
CA LEU A 64 -4.61 -15.90 -4.93
C LEU A 64 -3.15 -16.27 -5.24
N LEU A 65 -2.57 -17.23 -4.51
CA LEU A 65 -1.21 -17.71 -4.76
C LEU A 65 -1.02 -18.28 -6.17
N GLN A 66 -1.99 -19.06 -6.66
CA GLN A 66 -1.97 -19.62 -8.02
C GLN A 66 -2.02 -18.51 -9.08
N THR A 67 -2.89 -17.52 -8.90
CA THR A 67 -3.02 -16.35 -9.76
C THR A 67 -1.70 -15.57 -9.86
N LEU A 68 -1.08 -15.26 -8.72
CA LEU A 68 0.19 -14.52 -8.69
C LEU A 68 1.29 -15.27 -9.42
N ARG A 69 1.41 -16.58 -9.16
CA ARG A 69 2.39 -17.44 -9.85
C ARG A 69 2.14 -17.52 -11.36
N HIS A 70 0.89 -17.62 -11.77
CA HIS A 70 0.55 -17.70 -13.19
C HIS A 70 0.82 -16.36 -13.89
N ALA A 71 0.40 -15.25 -13.30
CA ALA A 71 0.60 -13.90 -13.83
C ALA A 71 2.08 -13.49 -13.93
N ALA A 72 2.88 -13.81 -12.91
CA ALA A 72 4.33 -13.50 -12.90
C ALA A 72 5.12 -14.38 -13.89
N GLY A 73 4.70 -15.63 -14.08
CA GLY A 73 5.45 -16.63 -14.84
C GLY A 73 6.56 -17.31 -14.02
N ALA A 74 7.32 -18.19 -14.67
CA ALA A 74 8.35 -19.02 -14.03
C ALA A 74 9.77 -18.44 -14.18
N ALA A 75 10.71 -18.88 -13.33
CA ALA A 75 12.15 -18.64 -13.45
C ALA A 75 12.55 -17.16 -13.61
N ARG A 76 12.21 -16.33 -12.62
CA ARG A 76 12.48 -14.88 -12.64
C ARG A 76 13.87 -14.52 -12.14
N SER A 77 14.43 -13.45 -12.71
CA SER A 77 15.69 -12.82 -12.31
C SER A 77 15.51 -11.41 -11.74
N GLU A 78 14.28 -10.94 -11.65
CA GLU A 78 13.89 -9.61 -11.18
C GLU A 78 12.47 -9.66 -10.57
N PRO A 79 12.07 -8.64 -9.76
CA PRO A 79 10.71 -8.54 -9.22
C PRO A 79 9.64 -8.59 -10.32
N ALA A 80 8.56 -9.36 -10.11
CA ALA A 80 7.40 -9.37 -11.01
C ALA A 80 6.30 -8.42 -10.55
N LEU A 81 6.11 -8.32 -9.24
CA LEU A 81 5.08 -7.50 -8.62
C LEU A 81 5.68 -6.14 -8.28
N ASN A 82 5.00 -5.07 -8.66
CA ASN A 82 5.39 -3.70 -8.35
C ASN A 82 4.26 -3.02 -7.59
N LEU A 83 4.62 -2.33 -6.51
CA LEU A 83 3.68 -1.54 -5.71
C LEU A 83 3.35 -0.23 -6.45
N VAL A 84 2.07 0.13 -6.45
CA VAL A 84 1.60 1.44 -6.89
C VAL A 84 0.80 2.08 -5.76
N LEU A 85 1.17 3.30 -5.38
CA LEU A 85 0.45 4.11 -4.39
C LEU A 85 0.00 5.40 -5.10
N PRO A 86 -1.10 5.34 -5.87
CA PRO A 86 -1.58 6.48 -6.63
C PRO A 86 -2.30 7.49 -5.72
N VAL A 87 -2.25 8.76 -6.11
CA VAL A 87 -3.04 9.83 -5.49
C VAL A 87 -3.64 10.72 -6.59
N PRO A 88 -4.73 11.45 -6.32
CA PRO A 88 -5.24 12.45 -7.25
C PRO A 88 -4.13 13.42 -7.68
N GLY A 89 -3.81 13.44 -8.98
CA GLY A 89 -2.76 14.28 -9.57
C GLY A 89 -1.41 13.60 -9.80
N ASP A 90 -1.13 12.47 -9.15
CA ASP A 90 0.07 11.65 -9.41
C ASP A 90 -0.30 10.16 -9.50
N VAL A 91 -0.47 9.73 -10.75
CA VAL A 91 -0.88 8.37 -11.13
C VAL A 91 0.25 7.58 -11.78
N ARG A 92 1.51 7.93 -11.47
CA ARG A 92 2.68 7.18 -11.96
C ARG A 92 2.58 5.70 -11.58
N GLY A 93 2.84 4.81 -12.54
CA GLY A 93 2.67 3.36 -12.38
C GLY A 93 1.30 2.83 -12.82
N LEU A 94 0.34 3.70 -13.17
CA LEU A 94 -0.96 3.32 -13.74
C LEU A 94 -1.03 3.59 -15.25
N ILE A 95 -2.01 2.98 -15.92
CA ILE A 95 -2.27 3.19 -17.35
C ILE A 95 -3.48 4.13 -17.53
N PRO A 96 -3.30 5.30 -18.14
CA PRO A 96 -4.37 6.28 -18.32
C PRO A 96 -5.60 5.71 -19.04
N GLY A 97 -6.80 6.06 -18.56
CA GLY A 97 -8.09 5.74 -19.19
C GLY A 97 -8.57 4.30 -18.98
N THR A 98 -7.95 3.55 -18.08
CA THR A 98 -8.35 2.19 -17.73
C THR A 98 -9.24 2.17 -16.48
N GLN A 99 -10.11 1.15 -16.33
CA GLN A 99 -10.85 0.96 -15.08
C GLN A 99 -9.89 0.72 -13.92
N PHE A 100 -8.83 -0.06 -14.14
CA PHE A 100 -7.77 -0.28 -13.15
C PHE A 100 -7.23 1.05 -12.58
N GLN A 101 -7.02 2.05 -13.42
CA GLN A 101 -6.56 3.36 -12.94
C GLN A 101 -7.58 4.02 -12.01
N GLN A 102 -8.85 4.00 -12.36
CA GLN A 102 -9.91 4.63 -11.57
C GLN A 102 -10.00 3.96 -10.20
N ASP A 103 -10.16 2.64 -10.18
CA ASP A 103 -10.31 1.87 -8.95
C ASP A 103 -9.04 1.94 -8.08
N ALA A 104 -7.85 1.91 -8.68
CA ALA A 104 -6.60 2.08 -7.94
C ALA A 104 -6.46 3.48 -7.33
N VAL A 105 -6.92 4.54 -8.00
CA VAL A 105 -6.89 5.91 -7.47
C VAL A 105 -7.91 6.08 -6.35
N ASP A 106 -9.10 5.49 -6.51
CA ASP A 106 -10.17 5.55 -5.51
C ASP A 106 -9.76 4.84 -4.21
N VAL A 107 -9.09 3.69 -4.33
CA VAL A 107 -8.56 2.93 -3.18
C VAL A 107 -7.25 3.52 -2.66
N GLY A 108 -6.43 4.15 -3.51
CA GLY A 108 -5.13 4.72 -3.15
C GLY A 108 -3.98 3.70 -3.09
N GLU A 109 -4.23 2.45 -3.48
CA GLU A 109 -3.22 1.41 -3.60
C GLU A 109 -3.54 0.40 -4.72
N ALA A 110 -2.49 -0.16 -5.32
CA ALA A 110 -2.58 -1.23 -6.28
C ALA A 110 -1.27 -2.03 -6.37
N VAL A 111 -1.36 -3.21 -6.98
CA VAL A 111 -0.20 -4.02 -7.38
C VAL A 111 -0.23 -4.25 -8.88
N VAL A 112 0.91 -4.08 -9.54
CA VAL A 112 1.06 -4.45 -10.96
C VAL A 112 1.94 -5.69 -11.05
N VAL A 113 1.45 -6.73 -11.70
CA VAL A 113 2.23 -7.94 -12.01
C VAL A 113 2.59 -7.91 -13.48
N THR A 114 3.89 -7.94 -13.78
CA THR A 114 4.40 -8.02 -15.15
C THR A 114 5.00 -9.40 -15.39
N SER A 115 4.54 -10.07 -16.44
CA SER A 115 5.03 -11.38 -16.84
C SER A 115 6.36 -11.28 -17.59
N ASN A 116 7.09 -12.40 -17.68
CA ASN A 116 8.31 -12.49 -18.50
C ASN A 116 8.10 -12.21 -19.99
N TYR A 117 6.84 -12.21 -20.45
CA TYR A 117 6.47 -12.02 -21.85
C TYR A 117 5.96 -10.60 -22.14
N GLY A 118 6.03 -9.70 -21.16
CA GLY A 118 5.60 -8.29 -21.30
C GLY A 118 4.10 -8.07 -21.14
N GLU A 119 3.33 -9.12 -20.84
CA GLU A 119 1.94 -8.98 -20.42
C GLU A 119 1.87 -8.48 -18.98
N ALA A 120 0.83 -7.71 -18.65
CA ALA A 120 0.64 -7.25 -17.29
C ALA A 120 -0.82 -7.36 -16.85
N VAL A 121 -0.98 -7.51 -15.54
CA VAL A 121 -2.26 -7.42 -14.84
C VAL A 121 -2.12 -6.46 -13.66
N GLY A 122 -3.21 -5.78 -13.33
CA GLY A 122 -3.32 -4.93 -12.16
C GLY A 122 -4.18 -5.59 -11.10
N LEU A 123 -3.86 -5.44 -9.83
CA LEU A 123 -4.66 -5.89 -8.70
C LEU A 123 -5.01 -4.68 -7.83
N VAL A 124 -6.28 -4.56 -7.47
CA VAL A 124 -6.78 -3.54 -6.53
C VAL A 124 -7.44 -4.27 -5.35
N PRO A 125 -7.06 -3.97 -4.10
CA PRO A 125 -7.71 -4.51 -2.91
C PRO A 125 -9.03 -3.78 -2.62
N ASP A 126 -9.99 -4.49 -2.05
CA ASP A 126 -11.23 -3.92 -1.52
C ASP A 126 -11.64 -4.63 -0.22
N PHE A 127 -11.89 -3.85 0.83
CA PHE A 127 -12.26 -4.36 2.15
C PHE A 127 -13.78 -4.58 2.22
N GLU A 128 -14.17 -5.78 2.64
CA GLU A 128 -15.56 -6.08 2.99
C GLU A 128 -15.72 -5.96 4.50
N TYR A 129 -16.68 -5.17 4.95
CA TYR A 129 -17.02 -4.99 6.37
C TYR A 129 -18.26 -5.82 6.75
N GLU A 130 -18.44 -6.07 8.04
CA GLU A 130 -19.62 -6.81 8.52
C GLU A 130 -20.94 -6.06 8.30
N ASP A 131 -20.91 -4.73 8.46
CA ASP A 131 -22.00 -3.80 8.19
C ASP A 131 -21.46 -2.43 7.73
N ASP A 132 -22.36 -1.46 7.55
CA ASP A 132 -22.05 -0.11 7.05
C ASP A 132 -21.81 0.91 8.19
N THR A 133 -21.42 0.47 9.39
CA THR A 133 -21.13 1.37 10.51
C THR A 133 -19.65 1.80 10.54
N ASP A 134 -19.37 2.98 11.11
CA ASP A 134 -18.00 3.52 11.17
C ASP A 134 -17.05 2.66 12.03
N ASP A 135 -17.60 1.83 12.93
CA ASP A 135 -16.85 0.93 13.83
C ASP A 135 -16.88 -0.55 13.37
N ALA A 136 -17.32 -0.81 12.14
CA ALA A 136 -17.48 -2.16 11.62
C ALA A 136 -16.15 -2.92 11.52
N GLU A 137 -16.13 -4.18 11.95
CA GLU A 137 -14.96 -5.04 11.80
C GLU A 137 -14.77 -5.49 10.33
N VAL A 138 -13.51 -5.63 9.93
CA VAL A 138 -13.15 -6.15 8.60
C VAL A 138 -13.48 -7.64 8.51
N LYS A 139 -14.37 -7.98 7.58
CA LYS A 139 -14.89 -9.33 7.36
C LYS A 139 -14.11 -10.10 6.28
N ALA A 140 -13.61 -9.41 5.26
CA ALA A 140 -12.76 -9.97 4.21
C ALA A 140 -11.99 -8.89 3.47
N LEU A 141 -10.97 -9.33 2.71
CA LEU A 141 -10.26 -8.53 1.72
C LEU A 141 -10.37 -9.22 0.36
N SER A 142 -11.00 -8.56 -0.60
CA SER A 142 -11.09 -9.03 -1.98
C SER A 142 -10.03 -8.37 -2.86
N TRP A 143 -9.54 -9.09 -3.87
CA TRP A 143 -8.61 -8.58 -4.87
C TRP A 143 -9.26 -8.68 -6.25
N THR A 144 -9.43 -7.55 -6.92
CA THR A 144 -9.93 -7.53 -8.29
C THR A 144 -8.77 -7.42 -9.27
N VAL A 145 -8.72 -8.33 -10.25
CA VAL A 145 -7.64 -8.43 -11.24
C VAL A 145 -8.07 -7.86 -12.58
N TYR A 146 -7.33 -6.88 -13.08
CA TYR A 146 -7.59 -6.18 -14.33
C TYR A 146 -6.58 -6.57 -15.39
N SER A 147 -7.01 -6.69 -16.65
CA SER A 147 -6.07 -6.80 -17.75
C SER A 147 -5.47 -5.43 -18.06
N LEU A 148 -4.15 -5.38 -18.26
CA LEU A 148 -3.47 -4.16 -18.68
C LEU A 148 -3.11 -4.26 -20.17
N PRO A 149 -3.34 -3.21 -20.97
CA PRO A 149 -3.01 -3.23 -22.40
C PRO A 149 -1.50 -3.34 -22.68
N SER A 150 -0.66 -2.95 -21.71
CA SER A 150 0.80 -3.06 -21.76
C SER A 150 1.35 -3.04 -20.32
N ALA A 151 2.63 -3.38 -20.12
CA ALA A 151 3.28 -3.15 -18.84
C ALA A 151 3.44 -1.63 -18.58
N PRO A 152 2.97 -1.10 -17.43
CA PRO A 152 3.12 0.32 -17.12
C PRO A 152 4.59 0.66 -16.82
N VAL A 153 4.97 1.89 -17.15
CA VAL A 153 6.28 2.42 -16.75
C VAL A 153 6.20 2.78 -15.27
N THR A 154 6.99 2.08 -14.44
CA THR A 154 7.13 2.38 -13.03
C THR A 154 7.99 3.63 -12.84
N GLY A 155 7.61 4.49 -11.89
CA GLY A 155 8.44 5.62 -11.50
C GLY A 155 9.70 5.14 -10.81
N HIS A 156 10.85 5.75 -11.12
CA HIS A 156 12.07 5.54 -10.35
C HIS A 156 12.09 6.47 -9.14
N PHE A 157 12.21 5.90 -7.95
CA PHE A 157 12.40 6.63 -6.70
C PHE A 157 13.72 6.19 -6.07
N ASP A 158 14.71 7.09 -6.04
CA ASP A 158 16.01 6.78 -5.45
C ASP A 158 15.91 6.75 -3.92
N LEU A 159 16.32 5.65 -3.31
CA LEU A 159 16.23 5.47 -1.86
C LEU A 159 17.01 6.54 -1.09
N GLY A 160 18.15 6.99 -1.60
CA GLY A 160 18.98 8.00 -0.93
C GLY A 160 18.39 9.40 -0.99
N GLU A 161 17.89 9.79 -2.16
CA GLU A 161 17.19 11.05 -2.36
C GLU A 161 15.92 11.12 -1.51
N GLU A 162 15.09 10.07 -1.54
CA GLU A 162 13.85 10.06 -0.76
C GLU A 162 14.12 9.98 0.74
N GLU A 163 15.15 9.25 1.20
CA GLU A 163 15.57 9.27 2.60
C GLU A 163 16.03 10.67 3.05
N TYR A 164 16.72 11.42 2.19
CA TYR A 164 17.11 12.79 2.48
C TYR A 164 15.89 13.72 2.61
N ARG A 165 14.96 13.67 1.65
CA ARG A 165 13.72 14.46 1.70
C ARG A 165 12.88 14.11 2.93
N LEU A 166 12.81 12.81 3.27
CA LEU A 166 12.07 12.33 4.44
C LEU A 166 12.67 12.87 5.75
N ARG A 167 13.99 12.92 5.87
CA ARG A 167 14.66 13.52 7.05
C ARG A 167 14.36 15.02 7.20
N ASP A 168 14.30 15.75 6.09
CA ASP A 168 13.94 17.17 6.12
C ASP A 168 12.47 17.36 6.56
N ALA A 169 11.57 16.48 6.12
CA ALA A 169 10.16 16.47 6.48
C ALA A 169 9.86 16.16 7.96
N VAL A 170 10.75 15.46 8.69
CA VAL A 170 10.57 15.15 10.11
C VAL A 170 10.32 16.41 10.94
N ARG A 171 11.02 17.50 10.65
CA ARG A 171 10.85 18.76 11.40
C ARG A 171 9.45 19.33 11.21
N SER A 172 8.96 19.38 9.97
CA SER A 172 7.63 19.87 9.65
C SER A 172 6.53 19.02 10.28
N ALA A 173 6.72 17.69 10.36
CA ALA A 173 5.80 16.80 11.06
C ALA A 173 5.79 17.07 12.58
N ALA A 174 6.95 17.22 13.21
CA ALA A 174 7.04 17.55 14.63
C ALA A 174 6.41 18.92 14.97
N ASP A 175 6.57 19.91 14.09
CA ASP A 175 5.92 21.22 14.22
C ASP A 175 4.39 21.11 14.15
N ALA A 176 3.84 20.24 13.29
CA ALA A 176 2.40 19.99 13.20
C ALA A 176 1.84 19.39 14.51
N LEU A 177 2.50 18.37 15.04
CA LEU A 177 2.18 17.77 16.35
C LEU A 177 2.23 18.81 17.49
N GLY A 178 3.24 19.69 17.49
CA GLY A 178 3.41 20.73 18.50
C GLY A 178 2.26 21.74 18.53
N ARG A 179 1.64 22.02 17.38
CA ARG A 179 0.48 22.93 17.28
C ARG A 179 -0.78 22.34 17.93
N LEU A 180 -1.02 21.03 17.78
CA LEU A 180 -2.18 20.35 18.40
C LEU A 180 -2.18 20.47 19.92
N ARG A 181 -1.00 20.42 20.56
CA ARG A 181 -0.86 20.54 22.03
C ARG A 181 -1.18 21.93 22.57
N ALA A 182 -1.07 22.96 21.73
CA ALA A 182 -1.20 24.35 22.18
C ALA A 182 -2.67 24.78 22.41
N GLU A 183 -3.64 23.94 22.06
CA GLU A 183 -5.07 24.19 22.28
C GLU A 183 -5.48 23.82 23.72
N PRO A 184 -5.76 24.80 24.60
CA PRO A 184 -6.08 24.52 25.99
C PRO A 184 -7.54 24.05 26.14
N GLY A 185 -7.75 22.93 26.82
CA GLY A 185 -9.06 22.54 27.34
C GLY A 185 -9.80 21.46 26.56
N SER A 186 -9.13 20.72 25.69
CA SER A 186 -9.71 19.53 25.06
C SER A 186 -9.46 18.30 25.94
N ASP A 187 -10.50 17.51 26.21
CA ASP A 187 -10.43 16.21 26.91
C ASP A 187 -9.89 15.12 25.96
N ILE A 188 -8.99 15.52 25.05
CA ILE A 188 -8.47 14.73 23.93
C ILE A 188 -7.26 13.92 24.43
N GLU A 189 -7.22 12.65 24.03
CA GLU A 189 -6.10 11.74 24.23
C GLU A 189 -4.76 12.37 23.80
N ASP A 190 -3.65 12.11 24.50
CA ASP A 190 -2.36 12.73 24.17
C ASP A 190 -2.01 12.38 22.72
N PRO A 191 -1.84 13.37 21.80
CA PRO A 191 -1.51 13.11 20.40
C PRO A 191 -0.28 12.21 20.22
N ARG A 192 0.65 12.22 21.18
CA ARG A 192 1.81 11.31 21.17
C ARG A 192 1.43 9.87 21.48
N GLU A 193 0.57 9.66 22.46
CA GLU A 193 0.04 8.33 22.78
C GLU A 193 -0.75 7.78 21.58
N MET A 194 -1.55 8.60 20.90
CA MET A 194 -2.24 8.21 19.67
C MET A 194 -1.27 7.83 18.54
N VAL A 195 -0.19 8.59 18.35
CA VAL A 195 0.86 8.24 17.36
C VAL A 195 1.51 6.90 17.72
N GLU A 196 1.82 6.68 18.99
CA GLU A 196 2.40 5.42 19.47
C GLU A 196 1.44 4.24 19.26
N GLN A 197 0.14 4.41 19.54
CA GLN A 197 -0.89 3.40 19.28
C GLN A 197 -0.98 3.02 17.80
N LEU A 198 -0.97 4.01 16.89
CA LEU A 198 -0.97 3.76 15.45
C LEU A 198 0.28 3.00 14.98
N LEU A 199 1.44 3.32 15.57
CA LEU A 199 2.69 2.62 15.25
C LEU A 199 2.68 1.18 15.76
N GLU A 200 2.17 0.94 16.97
CA GLU A 200 2.07 -0.39 17.56
C GLU A 200 1.11 -1.29 16.77
N ALA A 201 -0.02 -0.75 16.29
CA ALA A 201 -0.90 -1.48 15.38
C ALA A 201 -0.18 -1.92 14.09
N GLY A 202 0.75 -1.10 13.60
CA GLY A 202 1.57 -1.42 12.44
C GLY A 202 2.60 -2.53 12.65
N HIS A 203 3.01 -2.82 13.89
CA HIS A 203 3.98 -3.88 14.21
C HIS A 203 3.46 -5.30 13.93
N LEU A 204 2.15 -5.45 13.70
CA LEU A 204 1.55 -6.70 13.24
C LEU A 204 2.07 -7.11 11.86
N HIS A 205 2.49 -6.15 11.04
CA HIS A 205 2.99 -6.40 9.69
C HIS A 205 4.52 -6.51 9.68
N ARG A 206 5.02 -7.61 9.11
CA ARG A 206 6.45 -7.92 9.03
C ARG A 206 6.99 -7.79 7.61
N LEU A 207 8.27 -7.46 7.51
CA LEU A 207 9.03 -7.52 6.27
C LEU A 207 9.78 -8.86 6.17
N PRO A 208 10.07 -9.33 4.94
CA PRO A 208 10.96 -10.48 4.74
C PRO A 208 12.38 -10.25 5.29
N ASP A 209 13.05 -11.32 5.74
CA ASP A 209 14.38 -11.26 6.37
C ASP A 209 15.49 -10.64 5.50
N HIS A 210 15.35 -10.71 4.18
CA HIS A 210 16.31 -10.14 3.24
C HIS A 210 16.15 -8.62 3.06
N ALA A 211 15.14 -7.99 3.68
CA ALA A 211 14.89 -6.57 3.58
C ALA A 211 16.13 -5.76 4.05
N PRO A 212 16.68 -4.84 3.24
CA PRO A 212 17.86 -4.08 3.62
C PRO A 212 17.55 -3.18 4.81
N THR A 213 18.40 -3.19 5.84
CA THR A 213 18.22 -2.37 7.06
C THR A 213 17.99 -0.89 6.76
N ARG A 214 18.62 -0.36 5.70
CA ARG A 214 18.42 1.02 5.26
C ARG A 214 16.99 1.28 4.79
N ALA A 215 16.41 0.38 3.99
CA ALA A 215 15.05 0.49 3.50
C ALA A 215 14.03 0.32 4.63
N VAL A 216 14.26 -0.63 5.54
CA VAL A 216 13.44 -0.82 6.76
C VAL A 216 13.37 0.49 7.57
N ARG A 217 14.52 1.12 7.86
CA ARG A 217 14.57 2.39 8.58
C ARG A 217 13.82 3.53 7.87
N VAL A 218 13.86 3.58 6.54
CA VAL A 218 13.11 4.57 5.76
C VAL A 218 11.61 4.33 5.90
N LEU A 219 11.14 3.07 5.84
CA LEU A 219 9.74 2.73 6.08
C LEU A 219 9.29 3.08 7.49
N GLU A 220 10.08 2.78 8.52
CA GLU A 220 9.79 3.13 9.92
C GLU A 220 9.71 4.65 10.12
N THR A 221 10.61 5.40 9.49
CA THR A 221 10.57 6.88 9.56
C THR A 221 9.34 7.42 8.84
N ALA A 222 9.03 6.87 7.66
CA ALA A 222 7.86 7.27 6.89
C ALA A 222 6.56 6.94 7.63
N ALA A 223 6.51 5.80 8.31
CA ALA A 223 5.43 5.39 9.19
C ALA A 223 5.17 6.37 10.32
N HIS A 224 6.24 6.80 10.98
CA HIS A 224 6.15 7.74 12.09
C HIS A 224 5.57 9.08 11.62
N ILE A 225 6.06 9.59 10.49
CA ILE A 225 5.50 10.82 9.90
C ILE A 225 4.04 10.60 9.45
N ASP A 226 3.71 9.48 8.84
CA ASP A 226 2.34 9.13 8.43
C ASP A 226 1.38 9.10 9.63
N ALA A 227 1.78 8.49 10.74
CA ALA A 227 1.01 8.47 11.98
C ALA A 227 0.79 9.90 12.53
N ILE A 228 1.81 10.76 12.46
CA ILE A 228 1.68 12.18 12.83
C ILE A 228 0.65 12.89 11.95
N ILE A 229 0.70 12.67 10.63
CA ILE A 229 -0.25 13.25 9.68
C ILE A 229 -1.67 12.78 10.02
N THR A 230 -1.87 11.48 10.24
CA THR A 230 -3.17 10.88 10.59
C THR A 230 -3.74 11.44 11.88
N VAL A 231 -2.96 11.49 12.95
CA VAL A 231 -3.40 12.08 14.23
C VAL A 231 -3.71 13.56 14.06
N SER A 232 -2.88 14.30 13.31
CA SER A 232 -3.11 15.73 13.05
C SER A 232 -4.40 15.99 12.27
N ALA A 233 -4.76 15.09 11.35
CA ALA A 233 -6.00 15.18 10.59
C ALA A 233 -7.23 14.80 11.45
N GLY A 234 -7.13 13.74 12.27
CA GLY A 234 -8.22 13.28 13.14
C GLY A 234 -8.51 14.19 14.33
N LEU A 235 -7.51 14.95 14.80
CA LEU A 235 -7.65 15.91 15.90
C LEU A 235 -8.02 17.33 15.44
N ALA A 236 -8.21 17.56 14.15
CA ALA A 236 -8.67 18.86 13.66
C ALA A 236 -10.04 19.19 14.30
N PRO A 237 -10.20 20.37 14.95
CA PRO A 237 -11.40 20.65 15.74
C PRO A 237 -12.68 20.55 14.91
N ILE A 238 -13.54 19.60 15.29
CA ILE A 238 -14.85 19.30 14.67
C ILE A 238 -15.85 20.47 14.86
N GLY A 239 -15.57 21.39 15.78
CA GLY A 239 -16.38 22.57 16.04
C GLY A 239 -16.10 23.71 15.06
N LEU A 240 -16.90 23.79 13.99
CA LEU A 240 -17.02 24.93 13.04
C LEU A 240 -15.94 25.06 11.95
N GLN A 241 -15.47 23.97 11.33
CA GLN A 241 -14.75 24.10 10.05
C GLN A 241 -15.70 24.01 8.85
N SER A 242 -15.71 25.06 8.04
CA SER A 242 -16.29 25.01 6.70
C SER A 242 -15.52 24.02 5.83
N ALA A 243 -16.16 23.43 4.81
CA ALA A 243 -15.49 22.53 3.86
C ALA A 243 -14.21 23.15 3.25
N SER A 244 -14.17 24.48 3.11
CA SER A 244 -12.99 25.24 2.67
C SER A 244 -11.81 25.21 3.65
N GLU A 245 -12.05 25.21 4.96
CA GLU A 245 -10.98 25.17 5.96
C GLU A 245 -10.36 23.78 6.08
N MET A 246 -11.19 22.73 5.99
CA MET A 246 -10.71 21.34 5.86
C MET A 246 -9.88 21.15 4.58
N GLN A 247 -10.30 21.75 3.47
CA GLN A 247 -9.55 21.73 2.21
C GLN A 247 -8.17 22.40 2.37
N ILE A 248 -8.11 23.57 3.01
CA ILE A 248 -6.86 24.30 3.27
C ILE A 248 -5.93 23.50 4.17
N ALA A 249 -6.45 22.88 5.24
CA ALA A 249 -5.67 22.03 6.13
C ALA A 249 -5.10 20.81 5.38
N THR A 250 -5.92 20.16 4.55
CA THR A 250 -5.51 19.03 3.71
C THR A 250 -4.44 19.44 2.69
N GLU A 251 -4.61 20.59 2.04
CA GLU A 251 -3.63 21.15 1.09
C GLU A 251 -2.29 21.48 1.77
N ALA A 252 -2.33 21.98 3.01
CA ALA A 252 -1.12 22.26 3.78
C ALA A 252 -0.31 21.00 4.13
N MET A 253 -0.98 19.85 4.30
CA MET A 253 -0.35 18.57 4.62
C MET A 253 0.10 17.79 3.38
N ARG A 254 -0.45 18.08 2.19
CA ARG A 254 -0.15 17.38 0.93
C ARG A 254 1.35 17.22 0.65
N PRO A 255 2.23 18.23 0.82
CA PRO A 255 3.67 18.05 0.58
C PRO A 255 4.30 16.97 1.46
N LEU A 256 3.85 16.83 2.71
CA LEU A 256 4.35 15.80 3.62
C LEU A 256 3.85 14.41 3.22
N THR A 257 2.57 14.30 2.85
CA THR A 257 1.99 13.05 2.34
C THR A 257 2.72 12.56 1.09
N ASP A 258 3.09 13.47 0.18
CA ASP A 258 3.85 13.13 -1.03
C ASP A 258 5.26 12.60 -0.72
N ILE A 259 5.97 13.23 0.23
CA ILE A 259 7.31 12.78 0.66
C ILE A 259 7.23 11.40 1.34
N VAL A 260 6.24 11.18 2.21
CA VAL A 260 6.02 9.87 2.85
C VAL A 260 5.75 8.81 1.79
N ARG A 261 4.89 9.12 0.81
CA ARG A 261 4.52 8.20 -0.28
C ARG A 261 5.72 7.86 -1.17
N SER A 262 6.52 8.84 -1.60
CA SER A 262 7.71 8.59 -2.42
C SER A 262 8.77 7.80 -1.67
N ALA A 263 9.00 8.10 -0.39
CA ALA A 263 9.91 7.34 0.46
C ALA A 263 9.45 5.89 0.68
N ARG A 264 8.14 5.66 0.84
CA ARG A 264 7.56 4.31 0.89
C ARG A 264 7.81 3.55 -0.40
N LEU A 265 7.54 4.16 -1.56
CA LEU A 265 7.78 3.54 -2.86
C LEU A 265 9.27 3.20 -3.03
N ALA A 266 10.19 4.12 -2.74
CA ALA A 266 11.63 3.89 -2.83
C ALA A 266 12.11 2.74 -1.94
N ALA A 267 11.66 2.72 -0.69
CA ALA A 267 12.05 1.69 0.28
C ALA A 267 11.46 0.32 -0.07
N VAL A 268 10.19 0.24 -0.47
CA VAL A 268 9.59 -1.00 -0.95
C VAL A 268 10.34 -1.50 -2.18
N THR A 269 10.58 -0.67 -3.19
CA THR A 269 11.33 -1.04 -4.39
C THR A 269 12.72 -1.60 -4.05
N ALA A 270 13.45 -0.97 -3.12
CA ALA A 270 14.74 -1.49 -2.66
C ALA A 270 14.62 -2.89 -2.00
N ILE A 271 13.57 -3.13 -1.22
CA ILE A 271 13.28 -4.45 -0.64
C ILE A 271 12.99 -5.46 -1.74
N LEU A 272 12.16 -5.11 -2.73
CA LEU A 272 11.83 -6.01 -3.84
C LEU A 272 13.11 -6.47 -4.54
N HIS A 273 13.98 -5.55 -4.96
CA HIS A 273 15.19 -5.88 -5.70
C HIS A 273 16.20 -6.69 -4.87
N SER A 274 16.30 -6.42 -3.57
CA SER A 274 17.26 -7.12 -2.70
C SER A 274 17.07 -8.64 -2.65
N ALA A 275 15.87 -9.16 -2.97
CA ALA A 275 15.61 -10.59 -3.05
C ALA A 275 16.43 -11.30 -4.14
N TRP A 276 16.92 -10.55 -5.14
CA TRP A 276 17.69 -11.05 -6.29
C TRP A 276 19.18 -10.66 -6.28
N GLU A 277 19.64 -9.83 -5.33
CA GLU A 277 21.01 -9.26 -5.29
C GLU A 277 22.03 -10.13 -4.50
N ARG A 278 22.09 -11.44 -4.75
CA ARG A 278 23.04 -12.33 -4.04
C ARG A 278 24.51 -12.03 -4.31
#